data_AF-A0A938MZH2-F1
#
_entry.id   AF-A0A938MZH2-F1
#
_cell.length_a   1.000
_cell.length_b   1.000
_cell.length_c   1.000
_cell.angle_alpha   90.00
_cell.angle_beta   90.00
_cell.angle_gamma   90.00
#
_symmetry.space_group_name_H-M   'P 1'
#
loop_
_entity.id
_entity.type
_entity.pdbx_description
1 polymer ?
#
loop_
_entity_poly.entity_id
_entity_poly.type
_entity_poly.pdbx_seq_one_letter_code
_entity_poly.pdbx_strand_id
1 'polypeptide(L)' 'MRVLLDTHSFLWFVLGDTRLSSIARGEIENPANEKLISPASYWEVAIK' A
#
# COMPACT_ATOMS: atom_id res chain seq x y z
N MET A 1 -0.14 12.65 7.45
CA MET A 1 0.08 12.96 6.02
C MET A 1 -0.89 12.15 5.17
N ARG A 2 -1.09 12.47 3.89
CA ARG A 2 -1.80 11.60 2.94
C ARG A 2 -0.81 10.76 2.15
N VAL A 3 -0.93 9.45 2.22
CA VAL A 3 -0.09 8.51 1.45
C VAL A 3 -0.97 7.77 0.44
N LEU A 4 -0.60 7.89 -0.83
CA LEU A 4 -1.23 7.12 -1.91
C LEU A 4 -0.41 5.87 -2.14
N LEU A 5 -1.03 4.71 -1.95
CA LEU A 5 -0.37 3.42 -2.16
C LEU A 5 -0.48 3.01 -3.62
N ASP A 6 0.64 2.63 -4.21
CA ASP A 6 0.63 1.86 -5.45
C ASP A 6 0.10 0.43 -5.16
N THR A 7 -0.39 -0.22 -6.21
CA THR A 7 -0.96 -1.57 -6.16
C THR A 7 0.01 -2.60 -5.57
N HIS A 8 1.29 -2.60 -5.95
CA HIS A 8 2.29 -3.51 -5.38
C HIS A 8 2.61 -3.18 -3.92
N SER A 9 2.76 -1.90 -3.57
CA SER A 9 2.97 -1.48 -2.19
C SER A 9 1.84 -1.93 -1.26
N PHE A 10 0.59 -1.82 -1.72
CA PHE A 10 -0.58 -2.34 -1.00
C PHE A 10 -0.54 -3.87 -0.84
N LEU A 11 -0.29 -4.60 -1.93
CA LEU A 11 -0.22 -6.06 -1.90
C LEU A 11 0.89 -6.56 -0.97
N TRP A 12 2.09 -5.99 -1.08
CA TRP A 12 3.21 -6.35 -0.20
C TRP A 12 2.93 -6.05 1.26
N PHE A 13 2.22 -4.96 1.55
CA PHE A 13 1.83 -4.64 2.92
C PHE A 13 0.86 -5.68 3.49
N VAL A 14 -0.23 -5.99 2.78
CA VAL A 14 -1.26 -6.93 3.25
C VAL A 14 -0.73 -8.36 3.34
N LEU A 15 0.19 -8.73 2.45
CA LEU A 15 0.81 -10.07 2.44
C LEU A 15 2.04 -10.19 3.35
N GLY A 16 2.46 -9.11 4.02
CA GLY A 16 3.64 -9.10 4.89
C GLY A 16 4.97 -9.33 4.13
N ASP A 17 5.01 -9.02 2.84
CA ASP A 17 6.13 -9.31 1.95
C ASP A 17 7.37 -8.47 2.32
N THR A 18 8.55 -9.10 2.26
CA THR A 18 9.84 -8.46 2.59
C THR A 18 10.29 -7.42 1.56
N ARG A 19 9.66 -7.39 0.38
CA ARG A 19 9.92 -6.39 -0.68
C ARG A 19 9.42 -4.99 -0.30
N LEU A 20 8.48 -4.87 0.64
CA LEU A 20 8.08 -3.57 1.16
C LEU A 20 9.18 -3.01 2.08
N SER A 21 9.65 -1.80 1.78
CA SER A 21 10.67 -1.15 2.59
C SER A 21 10.16 -0.88 4.01
N SER A 22 11.06 -0.90 5.00
CA SER A 22 10.74 -0.61 6.40
C SER A 22 10.17 0.80 6.59
N ILE A 23 10.64 1.77 5.81
CA ILE A 23 10.13 3.14 5.81
C ILE A 23 8.68 3.16 5.32
N ALA A 24 8.39 2.54 4.17
CA ALA A 24 7.03 2.50 3.63
C ALA A 24 6.08 1.77 4.59
N ARG A 25 6.51 0.66 5.18
CA ARG A 25 5.74 -0.06 6.20
C ARG A 25 5.41 0.84 7.39
N GLY A 26 6.40 1.56 7.92
CA GLY A 26 6.19 2.51 9.02
C GLY A 26 5.21 3.63 8.66
N GLU A 27 5.29 4.20 7.46
CA GLU A 27 4.34 5.23 7.01
C GLU A 27 2.92 4.69 6.82
N ILE A 28 2.75 3.43 6.40
CA ILE A 28 1.44 2.79 6.24
C ILE A 28 0.84 2.46 7.63
N GLU A 29 1.64 1.92 8.55
CA GLU A 29 1.19 1.56 9.90
C GLU A 29 0.91 2.79 10.78
N ASN A 30 1.51 3.94 10.46
CA ASN A 30 1.30 5.17 11.21
C ASN A 30 -0.19 5.59 11.20
N PRO A 31 -0.86 5.66 12.35
CA PRO A 31 -2.27 6.04 12.44
C PRO A 31 -2.51 7.52 12.12
N ALA A 32 -1.49 8.38 12.20
CA ALA A 32 -1.57 9.79 11.81
C ALA A 32 -1.56 9.99 10.27
N ASN A 33 -1.33 8.91 9.51
CA ASN A 33 -1.39 8.93 8.07
C ASN A 33 -2.74 8.41 7.56
N GLU A 34 -3.32 9.16 6.64
CA GLU A 34 -4.46 8.75 5.84
C GLU A 34 -3.96 7.95 4.64
N LYS A 35 -4.39 6.69 4.55
CA LYS A 35 -4.00 5.75 3.49
C LYS A 35 -5.05 5.81 2.39
N LEU A 36 -4.62 6.16 1.18
CA LEU A 36 -5.47 6.23 0.00
C LEU A 36 -5.07 5.13 -0.98
N ILE A 37 -6.07 4.52 -1.62
CA ILE A 37 -5.91 3.53 -2.69
C ILE A 37 -6.75 3.99 -3.88
N SER A 38 -6.17 3.94 -5.07
CA SER A 38 -6.91 4.26 -6.30
C SER A 38 -7.89 3.15 -6.65
N PRO A 39 -9.10 3.45 -7.15
CA PRO A 39 -9.98 2.45 -7.76
C PRO A 39 -9.31 1.65 -8.88
N ALA A 40 -8.33 2.24 -9.58
CA ALA A 40 -7.55 1.54 -10.59
C ALA A 40 -6.77 0.35 -10.00
N SER A 41 -6.25 0.48 -8.78
CA SER A 41 -5.52 -0.59 -8.10
C SER A 41 -6.38 -1.82 -7.87
N TYR A 42 -7.68 -1.63 -7.55
CA TYR A 42 -8.62 -2.76 -7.47
C TYR A 42 -8.74 -3.50 -8.81
N TRP A 43 -8.84 -2.76 -9.92
CA TRP A 43 -8.93 -3.36 -11.24
C TRP A 43 -7.64 -4.08 -11.64
N GLU A 44 -6.48 -3.48 -11.36
CA GLU A 44 -5.18 -4.11 -11.61
C GLU A 44 -5.02 -5.45 -10.88
N VAL A 45 -5.43 -5.53 -9.60
CA VAL A 45 -5.42 -6.78 -8.82
C VAL A 45 -6.38 -7.83 -9.39
N ALA A 46 -7.51 -7.40 -9.98
CA ALA A 46 -8.49 -8.33 -10.51
C ALA A 46 -8.07 -8.98 -11.85
N ILE A 47 -7.20 -8.31 -12.62
CA ILE A 47 -6.86 -8.73 -13.99
C ILE A 47 -5.39 -9.12 -14.19
N LYS A 48 -4.54 -8.97 -13.17
CA LYS A 48 -3.14 -9.40 -13.16
C LYS A 48 -2.84 -10.20 -11.90
#